data_AF-A0A5M3WSP7-F1
#
_entry.id   AF-A0A5M3WSP7-F1
#
_cell.length_a   1.000
_cell.length_b   1.000
_cell.length_c   1.000
_cell.angle_alpha   90.00
_cell.angle_beta   90.00
_cell.angle_gamma   90.00
#
_symmetry.space_group_name_H-M   'P 1'
#
loop_
_entity.id
_entity.type
_entity.pdbx_description
1 polymer ?
#
loop_
_entity_poly.entity_id
_entity_poly.type
_entity_poly.pdbx_seq_one_letter_code
_entity_poly.pdbx_strand_id
1 'polypeptide(L)' 'MERGRSSGDSHGPVRADRIRNLIGTVRCAYTGHQAVSVTSARFTRPTIEEGHGHVVMIDRTRLAEWISGKSLGL' A
#
# COMPACT_ATOMS: atom_id res chain seq x y z
N MET A 1 -10.00 -23.71 -19.12
CA MET A 1 -9.57 -22.37 -19.55
C MET A 1 -10.70 -21.40 -19.24
N GLU A 2 -10.64 -20.72 -18.09
CA GLU A 2 -11.56 -19.62 -17.77
C GLU A 2 -10.72 -18.37 -17.56
N ARG A 3 -10.89 -17.40 -18.47
CA ARG A 3 -10.36 -16.04 -18.28
C ARG A 3 -11.38 -15.26 -17.47
N GLY A 4 -11.12 -15.11 -16.17
CA GLY A 4 -11.77 -14.09 -15.36
C GLY A 4 -10.99 -12.77 -15.44
N ARG A 5 -11.28 -11.94 -16.44
CA ARG A 5 -11.04 -10.48 -16.34
C ARG A 5 -12.39 -9.83 -16.10
N SER A 6 -12.54 -9.26 -14.91
CA SER A 6 -13.53 -8.28 -14.45
C SER A 6 -13.33 -8.17 -12.93
N SER A 7 -13.29 -7.03 -12.25
CA SER A 7 -13.58 -5.63 -12.57
C SER A 7 -12.96 -4.82 -11.43
N GLY A 8 -12.57 -3.56 -11.66
CA GLY A 8 -13.30 -2.44 -11.05
C GLY A 8 -12.90 -2.20 -9.59
N ASP A 9 -12.46 -0.97 -9.29
CA ASP A 9 -12.15 -0.45 -7.95
C ASP A 9 -12.88 -1.18 -6.82
N SER A 10 -12.15 -2.05 -6.11
CA SER A 10 -12.64 -2.52 -4.83
C SER A 10 -12.49 -1.34 -3.88
N HIS A 11 -13.58 -0.63 -3.59
CA HIS A 11 -13.64 0.37 -2.51
C HIS A 11 -13.51 -0.28 -1.11
N GLY A 12 -12.75 -1.37 -1.02
CA GLY A 12 -12.47 -2.14 0.17
C GLY A 12 -11.03 -1.89 0.65
N PRO A 13 -10.73 -2.26 1.90
CA PRO A 13 -9.43 -1.99 2.48
C PRO A 13 -8.33 -2.79 1.78
N VAL A 14 -7.12 -2.22 1.72
CA VAL A 14 -5.96 -2.88 1.13
C VAL A 14 -5.57 -4.07 1.99
N ARG A 15 -5.48 -5.24 1.36
CA ARG A 15 -5.18 -6.53 2.01
C ARG A 15 -3.69 -6.79 2.12
N ALA A 16 -3.33 -7.64 3.06
CA ALA A 16 -1.95 -7.91 3.46
C ALA A 16 -1.12 -8.60 2.36
N ASP A 17 -1.75 -9.42 1.52
CA ASP A 17 -1.10 -10.09 0.38
C ASP A 17 -0.44 -9.09 -0.59
N ARG A 18 -1.08 -7.94 -0.84
CA ARG A 18 -0.50 -6.90 -1.69
C ARG A 18 0.77 -6.29 -1.08
N ILE A 19 0.80 -6.12 0.23
CA ILE A 19 1.97 -5.58 0.95
C ILE A 19 3.12 -6.59 0.94
N ARG A 20 2.86 -7.88 1.21
CA ARG A 20 3.90 -8.91 1.13
C ARG A 20 4.53 -9.01 -0.26
N ASN A 21 3.71 -8.94 -1.29
CA ASN A 21 4.19 -8.96 -2.68
C ASN A 21 5.09 -7.75 -2.97
N LEU A 22 4.73 -6.57 -2.48
CA LEU A 22 5.55 -5.37 -2.62
C LEU A 22 6.88 -5.50 -1.87
N ILE A 23 6.85 -5.97 -0.62
CA ILE A 23 8.06 -6.21 0.19
C ILE A 23 9.01 -7.18 -0.53
N GLY A 24 8.49 -8.31 -1.01
CA GLY A 24 9.28 -9.29 -1.75
C GLY A 24 9.90 -8.69 -3.00
N THR A 25 9.11 -7.94 -3.78
CA THR A 25 9.58 -7.28 -5.01
C THR A 25 10.71 -6.32 -4.73
N VAL A 26 10.57 -5.43 -3.74
CA VAL A 26 11.60 -4.43 -3.43
C VAL A 26 12.86 -5.08 -2.88
N ARG A 27 12.74 -6.10 -2.01
CA ARG A 27 13.92 -6.81 -1.49
C ARG A 27 14.69 -7.55 -2.57
N CYS A 28 14.00 -8.15 -3.55
CA CYS A 28 14.63 -8.98 -4.57
C CYS A 28 15.13 -8.20 -5.79
N ALA A 29 14.38 -7.20 -6.25
CA ALA A 29 14.65 -6.52 -7.53
C ALA A 29 15.08 -5.05 -7.38
N TYR A 30 14.85 -4.45 -6.21
CA TYR A 30 15.14 -3.04 -5.94
C TYR A 30 15.89 -2.86 -4.63
N THR A 31 16.90 -3.69 -4.37
CA THR A 31 17.69 -3.64 -3.14
C THR A 31 18.21 -2.21 -2.90
N GLY A 32 18.14 -1.77 -1.64
CA GLY A 32 18.51 -0.40 -1.25
C GLY A 32 17.40 0.65 -1.43
N HIS A 33 16.26 0.30 -2.02
CA HIS A 33 15.12 1.20 -2.18
C HIS A 33 14.05 0.97 -1.10
N GLN A 34 13.30 2.01 -0.77
CA GLN A 34 12.18 1.95 0.18
C GLN A 34 10.85 1.79 -0.58
N ALA A 35 10.02 0.86 -0.12
CA ALA A 35 8.69 0.66 -0.68
C ALA A 35 7.73 1.74 -0.15
N VAL A 36 6.91 2.30 -1.04
CA VAL A 36 5.82 3.22 -0.68
C VAL A 36 4.51 2.70 -1.29
N SER A 37 3.47 2.57 -0.47
CA SER A 37 2.12 2.18 -0.90
C SER A 37 1.15 3.32 -0.60
N VAL A 38 0.60 3.92 -1.66
CA VAL A 38 -0.38 5.00 -1.59
C VAL A 38 -1.74 4.50 -2.03
N THR A 39 -2.80 4.81 -1.27
CA THR A 39 -4.16 4.42 -1.61
C THR A 39 -5.18 5.43 -1.13
N SER A 40 -6.28 5.56 -1.89
CA SER A 40 -7.48 6.29 -1.47
C SER A 40 -8.40 5.45 -0.58
N ALA A 41 -8.01 4.22 -0.20
CA ALA A 41 -8.69 3.36 0.77
C ALA A 41 -8.00 3.42 2.15
N ARG A 42 -8.50 2.63 3.10
CA ARG A 42 -7.79 2.36 4.38
C ARG A 42 -7.01 1.04 4.27
N PHE A 43 -5.96 0.91 5.06
CA PHE A 43 -5.29 -0.38 5.29
C PHE A 43 -6.00 -1.16 6.40
N THR A 44 -6.04 -2.49 6.28
CA THR A 44 -6.47 -3.33 7.41
C THR A 44 -5.37 -3.38 8.48
N ARG A 45 -5.73 -3.71 9.73
CA ARG A 45 -4.75 -3.89 10.80
C ARG A 45 -3.66 -4.93 10.46
N PRO A 46 -3.97 -6.14 9.95
CA PRO A 46 -2.95 -7.07 9.49
C PRO A 46 -2.02 -6.49 8.42
N THR A 47 -2.57 -5.70 7.49
CA THR A 47 -1.79 -5.01 6.46
C THR A 47 -0.80 -4.01 7.06
N ILE A 48 -1.22 -3.27 8.08
CA ILE A 48 -0.36 -2.32 8.80
C ILE A 48 0.76 -3.06 9.54
N GLU A 49 0.42 -4.14 10.23
CA GLU A 49 1.38 -4.96 10.99
C GLU A 49 2.44 -5.57 10.07
N GLU A 50 2.05 -6.11 8.91
CA GLU A 50 3.01 -6.68 7.96
C GLU A 50 3.85 -5.65 7.20
N GLY A 51 3.29 -4.46 6.96
CA GLY A 51 4.01 -3.37 6.31
C GLY A 51 4.96 -2.61 7.24
N HIS A 52 4.80 -2.76 8.55
CA HIS A 52 5.57 -2.00 9.54
C HIS A 52 7.08 -2.20 9.38
N GLY A 53 7.84 -1.10 9.25
CA GLY A 53 9.29 -1.12 9.06
C GLY A 53 9.75 -1.59 7.67
N HIS A 54 8.82 -1.88 6.75
CA HIS A 54 9.15 -2.37 5.40
C HIS A 54 8.54 -1.51 4.29
N VAL A 55 7.36 -0.93 4.53
CA VAL A 55 6.61 -0.14 3.55
C VAL A 55 6.09 1.14 4.21
N VAL A 56 6.35 2.27 3.56
CA VAL A 56 5.67 3.53 3.89
C VAL A 56 4.24 3.44 3.39
N MET A 57 3.28 3.46 4.31
CA MET A 57 1.85 3.35 4.00
C MET A 57 1.16 4.70 4.14
N ILE A 58 0.54 5.15 3.04
CA ILE A 58 -0.21 6.40 2.94
C ILE A 58 -1.64 6.04 2.56
N ASP A 59 -2.54 6.15 3.54
CA ASP A 59 -3.97 5.88 3.36
C ASP A 59 -4.75 7.14 2.98
N ARG A 60 -6.08 6.99 2.83
CA ARG A 60 -6.98 8.12 2.52
C ARG A 60 -6.77 9.33 3.45
N THR A 61 -6.60 9.10 4.75
CA THR A 61 -6.52 10.18 5.74
C THR A 61 -5.22 10.97 5.52
N ARG A 62 -4.08 10.26 5.48
CA ARG A 62 -2.78 10.91 5.25
C ARG A 62 -2.69 11.57 3.88
N LEU A 63 -3.30 10.95 2.87
CA LEU A 63 -3.37 11.52 1.53
C LEU A 63 -4.17 12.85 1.51
N ALA A 64 -5.32 12.90 2.19
CA ALA A 64 -6.11 14.12 2.30
C ALA A 64 -5.35 15.22 3.05
N GLU A 65 -4.65 14.87 4.12
CA GLU A 65 -3.78 15.79 4.86
C GLU A 65 -2.67 16.37 3.99
N TRP A 66 -2.02 15.52 3.20
CA TRP A 66 -0.95 15.94 2.29
C TRP A 66 -1.45 16.88 1.20
N ILE A 67 -2.58 16.55 0.57
CA ILE A 67 -3.23 17.41 -0.42
C ILE A 67 -3.63 18.76 0.19
N SER A 68 -3.96 18.78 1.48
CA SER A 68 -4.26 20.02 2.23
C SER A 68 -3.01 20.83 2.62
N GLY A 69 -1.81 20.41 2.18
CA GLY A 69 -0.55 21.09 2.41
C GLY A 69 0.23 20.64 3.65
N LYS A 70 -0.24 19.62 4.39
CA LYS A 70 0.53 19.06 5.52
C LYS A 70 1.67 18.18 5.01
N SER A 71 2.80 18.16 5.72
CA SER A 71 3.89 17.21 5.42
C SER A 71 3.50 15.79 5.82
N LEU A 72 3.98 14.80 5.06
CA LEU A 72 3.79 13.38 5.35
C LEU A 72 4.77 12.82 6.40
N GLY A 73 5.84 13.57 6.72
CA GLY A 73 6.83 13.17 7.74
C GLY A 73 7.51 11.82 7.44
N LEU A 74 7.80 11.56 6.16
CA LEU A 74 8.40 10.31 5.66
C LEU A 74 9.90 10.26 5.87
#